data_AF-A0A6I3KGI6-F1
#
_entry.id   AF-A0A6I3KGI6-F1
#
_cell.length_a   1.000
_cell.length_b   1.000
_cell.length_c   1.000
_cell.angle_alpha   90.00
_cell.angle_beta   90.00
_cell.angle_gamma   90.00
#
_symmetry.space_group_name_H-M   'P 1'
#
loop_
_entity.id
_entity.type
_entity.pdbx_description
1 polymer ?
#
loop_
_entity_poly.entity_id
_entity_poly.type
_entity_poly.pdbx_seq_one_letter_code
_entity_poly.pdbx_strand_id
1 'polypeptide(L)'
;MSSNKSHLIITVHGIRTFGKWQERLEGLVRSSGDVDHIAFCHYKLGYFSILAFLVPPTRWLVVRRFREEIRALCRSREWLRIDLVGHSFGTHVIGWALWGLSEHERIPTHTVILSGSVLRSGFNWARLIGSRVSRVINDCGTQDAVLLLSQFFVLFTGMAGRVGFSGMTSENFRNRFSPFGHSGYFVNMQGSPDDKYMQDNWVELLTASKPIHHFNMSPDESPLRGLMFWMGNNAEPVKLTFYLAPLLAFAFWVWGQRQEAVQQRDLASARAEIAINALIGEEVVNAARDIKTREAIELAIKDGQKQSLERLGISERDIKYAKYRLLKRMTVEDKSPAHLEVRARSDRFALMWEALQIITDLASSGDAKFVLERNETSASYWQEVCSVPGSHLRRPPCDE
;
A
#
# COMPACT_ATOMS: atom_id res chain seq x y z
N MET A 1 -30.77 -30.14 -35.54
CA MET A 1 -29.82 -29.56 -34.56
C MET A 1 -30.31 -28.15 -34.22
N SER A 2 -30.91 -27.97 -33.04
CA SER A 2 -31.42 -26.67 -32.61
C SER A 2 -30.26 -25.68 -32.45
N SER A 3 -30.29 -24.60 -33.24
CA SER A 3 -29.37 -23.46 -33.23
C SER A 3 -29.50 -22.72 -31.90
N ASN A 4 -28.86 -23.24 -30.85
CA ASN A 4 -28.92 -22.69 -29.50
C ASN A 4 -27.93 -21.51 -29.39
N LYS A 5 -28.31 -20.35 -29.94
CA LYS A 5 -27.50 -19.13 -29.94
C LYS A 5 -27.38 -18.57 -28.52
N SER A 6 -26.32 -18.95 -27.80
CA SER A 6 -26.07 -18.55 -26.42
C SER A 6 -25.76 -17.05 -26.31
N HIS A 7 -26.62 -16.32 -25.61
CA HIS A 7 -26.41 -14.92 -25.27
C HIS A 7 -26.21 -14.80 -23.74
N LEU A 8 -25.17 -14.10 -23.30
CA LEU A 8 -24.92 -13.80 -21.88
C LEU A 8 -25.03 -12.31 -21.59
N ILE A 9 -25.80 -11.95 -20.57
CA ILE A 9 -25.84 -10.60 -20.03
C ILE A 9 -25.17 -10.61 -18.65
N ILE A 10 -24.11 -9.81 -18.50
CA ILE A 10 -23.41 -9.64 -17.22
C ILE A 10 -23.69 -8.25 -16.68
N THR A 11 -24.24 -8.18 -15.48
CA THR A 11 -24.48 -6.91 -14.80
C THR A 11 -23.47 -6.72 -13.66
N VAL A 12 -23.00 -5.48 -13.48
CA VAL A 12 -21.98 -5.12 -12.48
C VAL A 12 -22.46 -3.90 -11.70
N HIS A 13 -22.73 -4.09 -10.40
CA HIS A 13 -23.27 -3.03 -9.55
C HIS A 13 -22.19 -2.09 -8.99
N GLY A 14 -22.65 -0.96 -8.45
CA GLY A 14 -21.82 0.03 -7.75
C GLY A 14 -21.51 -0.32 -6.29
N ILE A 15 -20.72 0.51 -5.63
CA ILE A 15 -20.34 0.31 -4.23
C ILE A 15 -21.54 0.54 -3.32
N ARG A 16 -21.67 -0.25 -2.24
CA ARG A 16 -22.73 -0.15 -1.21
C ARG A 16 -24.17 -0.34 -1.69
N THR A 17 -24.40 -0.85 -2.90
CA THR A 17 -25.73 -1.30 -3.31
C THR A 17 -25.83 -2.81 -3.19
N PHE A 18 -26.97 -3.34 -2.75
CA PHE A 18 -27.27 -4.78 -2.86
C PHE A 18 -27.46 -5.26 -4.31
N GLY A 19 -27.34 -4.35 -5.29
CA GLY A 19 -27.46 -4.69 -6.69
C GLY A 19 -28.89 -5.00 -7.12
N LYS A 20 -29.93 -4.73 -6.31
CA LYS A 20 -31.33 -5.12 -6.58
C LYS A 20 -31.86 -4.78 -7.98
N TRP A 21 -31.32 -3.75 -8.62
CA TRP A 21 -31.67 -3.39 -9.99
C TRP A 21 -31.25 -4.45 -11.02
N GLN A 22 -30.22 -5.24 -10.72
CA GLN A 22 -29.71 -6.33 -11.56
C GLN A 22 -30.78 -7.40 -11.75
N GLU A 23 -31.39 -7.85 -10.65
CA GLU A 23 -32.47 -8.85 -10.68
C GLU A 23 -33.74 -8.29 -11.34
N ARG A 24 -34.03 -6.99 -11.14
CA ARG A 24 -35.17 -6.34 -11.81
C ARG A 24 -34.95 -6.22 -13.32
N LEU A 25 -33.74 -5.85 -13.76
CA LEU A 25 -33.39 -5.81 -15.17
C LEU A 25 -33.51 -7.19 -15.82
N GLU A 26 -33.06 -8.24 -15.13
CA GLU A 26 -33.27 -9.62 -15.58
C GLU A 26 -34.76 -9.93 -15.75
N GLY A 27 -35.60 -9.56 -14.77
CA GLY A 27 -37.05 -9.72 -14.87
C GLY A 27 -37.66 -9.01 -16.07
N LEU A 28 -37.23 -7.78 -16.37
CA LEU A 28 -37.68 -7.01 -17.54
C LEU A 28 -37.29 -7.68 -18.85
N VAL A 29 -36.03 -8.12 -18.97
CA VAL A 29 -35.54 -8.80 -20.17
C VAL A 29 -36.28 -10.12 -20.37
N ARG A 30 -36.43 -10.93 -19.32
CA ARG A 30 -37.18 -12.19 -19.39
C ARG A 30 -38.65 -11.99 -19.78
N SER A 31 -39.25 -10.87 -19.39
CA SER A 31 -40.65 -10.54 -19.72
C SER A 31 -40.83 -10.01 -21.16
N SER A 32 -39.75 -9.73 -21.88
CA SER A 32 -39.81 -9.06 -23.19
C SER A 32 -39.95 -10.01 -24.39
N GLY A 33 -39.94 -11.33 -24.19
CA GLY A 33 -40.17 -12.32 -25.26
C GLY A 33 -39.10 -13.40 -25.33
N ASP A 34 -38.56 -13.67 -26.52
CA ASP A 34 -37.65 -14.78 -26.86
C ASP A 34 -36.35 -14.74 -26.02
N VAL A 35 -36.39 -15.36 -24.84
CA VAL A 35 -35.32 -15.31 -23.82
C VAL A 35 -34.74 -16.66 -23.46
N ASP A 36 -35.22 -17.75 -24.05
CA ASP A 36 -34.77 -19.13 -23.73
C ASP A 36 -33.27 -19.33 -23.98
N HIS A 37 -32.67 -18.44 -24.78
CA HIS A 37 -31.27 -18.46 -25.16
C HIS A 37 -30.40 -17.44 -24.39
N ILE A 38 -31.00 -16.61 -23.52
CA ILE A 38 -30.34 -15.54 -22.76
C ILE A 38 -30.05 -16.00 -21.33
N ALA A 39 -28.77 -16.05 -20.96
CA ALA A 39 -28.30 -16.26 -19.60
C ALA A 39 -27.98 -14.93 -18.92
N PHE A 40 -28.21 -14.85 -17.61
CA PHE A 40 -27.84 -13.70 -16.78
C PHE A 40 -26.75 -14.07 -15.78
N CYS A 41 -25.80 -13.17 -15.57
CA CYS A 41 -24.83 -13.25 -14.49
C CYS A 41 -24.78 -11.90 -13.76
N HIS A 42 -25.06 -11.91 -12.46
CA HIS A 42 -24.99 -10.72 -11.62
C HIS A 42 -23.68 -10.73 -10.85
N TYR A 43 -22.71 -9.93 -11.31
CA TYR A 43 -21.45 -9.82 -10.61
C TYR A 43 -21.63 -8.99 -9.33
N LYS A 44 -21.43 -9.65 -8.18
CA LYS A 44 -21.50 -9.04 -6.87
C LYS A 44 -20.10 -8.80 -6.33
N LEU A 45 -19.80 -7.56 -5.96
CA LEU A 45 -18.47 -7.13 -5.50
C LEU A 45 -18.08 -7.71 -4.12
N GLY A 46 -19.04 -8.29 -3.39
CA GLY A 46 -18.86 -8.69 -1.99
C GLY A 46 -18.73 -7.48 -1.07
N TYR A 47 -18.00 -7.65 0.05
CA TYR A 47 -17.72 -6.57 0.99
C TYR A 47 -16.65 -5.61 0.44
N PHE A 48 -17.07 -4.69 -0.43
CA PHE A 48 -16.20 -3.62 -0.95
C PHE A 48 -16.66 -2.27 -0.39
N SER A 49 -15.87 -1.71 0.52
CA SER A 49 -16.19 -0.47 1.23
C SER A 49 -15.77 0.78 0.43
N ILE A 50 -16.29 1.96 0.82
CA ILE A 50 -15.83 3.25 0.26
C ILE A 50 -14.33 3.47 0.52
N LEU A 51 -13.82 2.99 1.67
CA LEU A 51 -12.39 3.08 1.96
C LEU A 51 -11.57 2.24 0.98
N ALA A 52 -12.02 1.01 0.70
CA ALA A 52 -11.40 0.17 -0.32
C ALA A 52 -11.55 0.75 -1.74
N PHE A 53 -12.55 1.60 -2.00
CA PHE A 53 -12.66 2.31 -3.27
C PHE A 53 -11.69 3.49 -3.42
N LEU A 54 -11.39 4.19 -2.33
CA LEU A 54 -10.45 5.31 -2.32
C LEU A 54 -9.02 4.86 -2.64
N VAL A 55 -8.66 3.66 -2.19
CA VAL A 55 -7.34 3.06 -2.40
C VAL A 55 -7.24 2.49 -3.84
N PRO A 56 -6.30 2.95 -4.70
CA PRO A 56 -6.24 2.47 -6.09
C PRO A 56 -5.91 0.97 -6.26
N PRO A 57 -4.95 0.36 -5.52
CA PRO A 57 -4.63 -1.06 -5.66
C PRO A 57 -5.81 -2.01 -5.43
N THR A 58 -6.69 -1.70 -4.47
CA THR A 58 -7.88 -2.52 -4.17
C THR A 58 -8.88 -2.51 -5.32
N ARG A 59 -9.02 -1.40 -6.06
CA ARG A 59 -9.84 -1.38 -7.29
C ARG A 59 -9.25 -2.27 -8.38
N TRP A 60 -7.92 -2.28 -8.54
CA TRP A 60 -7.25 -3.15 -9.49
C TRP A 60 -7.47 -4.64 -9.18
N LEU A 61 -7.48 -5.02 -7.90
CA LEU A 61 -7.81 -6.39 -7.49
C LEU A 61 -9.22 -6.80 -7.91
N VAL A 62 -10.21 -5.92 -7.76
CA VAL A 62 -11.59 -6.16 -8.21
C VAL A 62 -11.66 -6.32 -9.73
N VAL A 63 -11.03 -5.41 -10.48
CA VAL A 63 -10.95 -5.48 -11.94
C VAL A 63 -10.34 -6.82 -12.38
N ARG A 64 -9.24 -7.24 -11.73
CA ARG A 64 -8.57 -8.51 -12.02
C ARG A 64 -9.51 -9.69 -11.75
N ARG A 65 -10.18 -9.72 -10.60
CA ARG A 65 -11.14 -10.79 -10.25
C ARG A 65 -12.27 -10.87 -11.27
N PHE A 66 -12.90 -9.76 -11.61
CA PHE A 66 -13.96 -9.73 -12.61
C PHE A 66 -13.51 -10.25 -13.98
N ARG A 67 -12.29 -9.89 -14.41
CA ARG A 67 -11.71 -10.39 -15.66
C ARG A 67 -11.50 -11.90 -15.63
N GLU A 68 -11.03 -12.48 -14.51
CA GLU A 68 -10.92 -13.93 -14.37
C GLU A 68 -12.29 -14.63 -14.41
N GLU A 69 -13.31 -14.04 -13.82
CA GLU A 69 -14.68 -14.58 -13.88
C GLU A 69 -15.24 -14.58 -15.30
N ILE A 70 -15.05 -13.50 -16.08
CA ILE A 70 -15.46 -13.49 -17.49
C ILE A 70 -14.72 -14.58 -18.27
N ARG A 71 -13.42 -14.76 -18.04
CA ARG A 71 -12.64 -15.84 -18.67
C ARG A 71 -13.16 -17.21 -18.27
N ALA A 72 -13.52 -17.42 -17.02
CA ALA A 72 -14.10 -18.68 -16.56
C ALA A 72 -15.44 -18.96 -17.27
N LEU A 73 -16.31 -17.94 -17.37
CA LEU A 73 -17.59 -18.04 -18.08
C LEU A 73 -17.42 -18.32 -19.58
N CYS A 74 -16.42 -17.74 -20.23
CA CYS A 74 -16.14 -18.01 -21.65
C CYS A 74 -15.46 -19.36 -21.88
N ARG A 75 -14.80 -19.93 -20.86
CA ARG A 75 -14.23 -21.29 -20.93
C ARG A 75 -15.28 -22.37 -20.68
N SER A 76 -16.31 -22.09 -19.89
CA SER A 76 -17.35 -23.07 -19.55
C SER A 76 -18.38 -23.27 -20.66
N ARG A 77 -18.63 -22.23 -21.46
CA ARG A 77 -19.58 -22.26 -22.57
C ARG A 77 -19.14 -21.29 -23.65
N GLU A 78 -19.31 -21.70 -24.91
CA GLU A 78 -19.18 -20.78 -26.03
C GLU A 78 -20.39 -19.83 -26.06
N TRP A 79 -20.14 -18.53 -26.00
CA TRP A 79 -21.14 -17.48 -26.08
C TRP A 79 -21.07 -16.83 -27.45
N LEU A 80 -22.19 -16.65 -28.14
CA LEU A 80 -22.23 -15.90 -29.40
C LEU A 80 -22.27 -14.40 -29.20
N ARG A 81 -22.81 -13.97 -28.06
CA ARG A 81 -22.98 -12.57 -27.69
C ARG A 81 -22.82 -12.43 -26.18
N ILE A 82 -22.07 -11.41 -25.77
CA ILE A 82 -21.99 -10.99 -24.36
C ILE A 82 -22.34 -9.50 -24.29
N ASP A 83 -23.32 -9.14 -23.47
CA ASP A 83 -23.62 -7.75 -23.14
C ASP A 83 -23.25 -7.46 -21.68
N LEU A 84 -22.66 -6.28 -21.44
CA LEU A 84 -22.21 -5.85 -20.12
C LEU A 84 -22.99 -4.61 -19.69
N VAL A 85 -23.55 -4.61 -18.49
CA VAL A 85 -24.26 -3.46 -17.91
C VAL A 85 -23.61 -3.06 -16.60
N GLY A 86 -23.01 -1.88 -16.55
CA GLY A 86 -22.33 -1.36 -15.36
C GLY A 86 -23.04 -0.15 -14.79
N HIS A 87 -23.14 -0.10 -13.46
CA HIS A 87 -23.53 1.11 -12.73
C HIS A 87 -22.41 1.60 -11.83
N SER A 88 -22.17 2.92 -11.78
CA SER A 88 -21.23 3.53 -10.85
C SER A 88 -19.84 2.87 -10.92
N PHE A 89 -19.30 2.37 -9.81
CA PHE A 89 -18.03 1.63 -9.79
C PHE A 89 -18.01 0.40 -10.72
N GLY A 90 -19.15 -0.24 -10.98
CA GLY A 90 -19.22 -1.33 -11.94
C GLY A 90 -18.78 -0.92 -13.35
N THR A 91 -18.96 0.35 -13.73
CA THR A 91 -18.44 0.88 -15.00
C THR A 91 -16.92 0.90 -15.07
N HIS A 92 -16.25 1.19 -13.95
CA HIS A 92 -14.79 1.13 -13.84
C HIS A 92 -14.29 -0.30 -13.97
N VAL A 93 -14.97 -1.23 -13.31
CA VAL A 93 -14.67 -2.66 -13.37
C VAL A 93 -14.76 -3.17 -14.81
N ILE A 94 -15.86 -2.88 -15.51
CA ILE A 94 -16.05 -3.27 -16.92
C ILE A 94 -15.00 -2.64 -17.82
N GLY A 95 -14.84 -1.31 -17.78
CA GLY A 95 -13.94 -0.59 -18.68
C GLY A 95 -12.49 -1.08 -18.58
N TRP A 96 -11.96 -1.19 -17.36
CA TRP A 96 -10.58 -1.64 -17.16
C TRP A 96 -10.39 -3.15 -17.35
N ALA A 97 -11.43 -3.97 -17.12
CA ALA A 97 -11.34 -5.40 -17.41
C ALA A 97 -11.21 -5.63 -18.91
N LEU A 98 -12.05 -4.96 -19.73
CA LEU A 98 -11.99 -5.02 -21.19
C LEU A 98 -10.66 -4.47 -21.73
N TRP A 99 -10.19 -3.35 -21.17
CA TRP A 99 -8.91 -2.76 -21.56
C TRP A 99 -7.72 -3.69 -21.29
N GLY A 100 -7.80 -4.45 -20.20
CA GLY A 100 -6.73 -5.35 -19.77
C GLY A 100 -6.79 -6.76 -20.37
N LEU A 101 -7.65 -7.03 -21.36
CA LEU A 101 -7.63 -8.28 -22.11
C LEU A 101 -6.47 -8.27 -23.12
N SER A 102 -5.83 -9.41 -23.35
CA SER A 102 -4.85 -9.59 -24.41
C SER A 102 -5.53 -9.70 -25.79
N GLU A 103 -4.80 -9.44 -26.88
CA GLU A 103 -5.36 -9.43 -28.25
C GLU A 103 -5.88 -10.81 -28.69
N HIS A 104 -5.33 -11.89 -28.13
CA HIS A 104 -5.74 -13.26 -28.43
C HIS A 104 -7.00 -13.68 -27.67
N GLU A 105 -7.39 -12.95 -26.62
CA GLU A 105 -8.61 -13.21 -25.86
C GLU A 105 -9.83 -12.63 -26.59
N ARG A 106 -10.54 -13.51 -27.30
CA ARG A 106 -11.79 -13.18 -27.99
C ARG A 106 -12.97 -13.42 -27.05
N ILE A 107 -13.40 -12.36 -26.37
CA ILE A 107 -14.66 -12.31 -25.65
C ILE A 107 -15.64 -11.56 -26.55
N PRO A 108 -16.73 -12.20 -27.04
CA PRO A 108 -17.63 -11.60 -28.03
C PRO A 108 -18.57 -10.57 -27.39
N THR A 109 -17.99 -9.52 -26.81
CA THR A 109 -18.72 -8.43 -26.19
C THR A 109 -19.38 -7.58 -27.27
N HIS A 110 -20.71 -7.55 -27.28
CA HIS A 110 -21.47 -6.79 -28.26
C HIS A 110 -21.82 -5.42 -27.71
N THR A 111 -22.59 -5.35 -26.64
CA THR A 111 -23.10 -4.10 -26.06
C THR A 111 -22.51 -3.87 -24.68
N VAL A 112 -21.99 -2.66 -24.44
CA VAL A 112 -21.64 -2.18 -23.11
C VAL A 112 -22.54 -1.01 -22.76
N ILE A 113 -23.35 -1.14 -21.72
CA ILE A 113 -24.18 -0.07 -21.16
C ILE A 113 -23.56 0.39 -19.85
N LEU A 114 -23.28 1.68 -19.74
CA LEU A 114 -22.67 2.30 -18.57
C LEU A 114 -23.66 3.34 -18.03
N SER A 115 -24.00 3.25 -16.75
CA SER A 115 -24.87 4.22 -16.09
C SER A 115 -24.13 4.86 -14.91
N GLY A 116 -24.12 6.19 -14.86
CA GLY A 116 -23.40 6.92 -13.81
C GLY A 116 -21.91 6.57 -13.76
N SER A 117 -21.26 6.48 -14.93
CA SER A 117 -19.87 6.06 -15.04
C SER A 117 -18.88 6.89 -14.22
N VAL A 118 -18.02 6.21 -13.47
CA VAL A 118 -16.90 6.79 -12.70
C VAL A 118 -15.58 6.76 -13.48
N LEU A 119 -15.61 6.41 -14.77
CA LEU A 119 -14.44 6.49 -15.63
C LEU A 119 -14.14 7.94 -16.01
N ARG A 120 -12.88 8.20 -16.35
CA ARG A 120 -12.46 9.50 -16.91
C ARG A 120 -13.12 9.73 -18.26
N SER A 121 -13.54 10.97 -18.53
CA SER A 121 -14.15 11.33 -19.82
C SER A 121 -13.23 11.03 -21.00
N GLY A 122 -11.90 11.10 -20.82
CA GLY A 122 -10.91 10.70 -21.83
C GLY A 122 -10.62 9.20 -21.91
N PHE A 123 -11.43 8.31 -21.33
CA PHE A 123 -11.24 6.87 -21.47
C PHE A 123 -11.36 6.47 -22.95
N ASN A 124 -10.33 5.79 -23.48
CA ASN A 124 -10.18 5.57 -24.91
C ASN A 124 -11.05 4.40 -25.43
N TRP A 125 -12.37 4.60 -25.47
CA TRP A 125 -13.29 3.63 -26.05
C TRP A 125 -13.01 3.32 -27.52
N ALA A 126 -12.42 4.26 -28.27
CA ALA A 126 -12.08 4.07 -29.68
C ALA A 126 -11.12 2.89 -29.91
N ARG A 127 -10.23 2.58 -28.95
CA ARG A 127 -9.37 1.39 -29.03
C ARG A 127 -10.15 0.08 -28.90
N LEU A 128 -11.25 0.09 -28.14
CA LEU A 128 -12.02 -1.11 -27.80
C LEU A 128 -13.17 -1.35 -28.77
N ILE A 129 -13.76 -0.29 -29.31
CA ILE A 129 -14.88 -0.39 -30.25
C ILE A 129 -14.39 -0.96 -31.58
N GLY A 130 -15.12 -1.94 -32.12
CA GLY A 130 -14.80 -2.64 -33.37
C GLY A 130 -13.79 -3.79 -33.22
N SER A 131 -12.96 -3.77 -32.17
CA SER A 131 -11.98 -4.83 -31.87
C SER A 131 -12.46 -5.78 -30.75
N ARG A 132 -13.01 -5.22 -29.68
CA ARG A 132 -13.46 -5.96 -28.49
C ARG A 132 -14.93 -5.78 -28.17
N VAL A 133 -15.48 -4.61 -28.49
CA VAL A 133 -16.86 -4.24 -28.20
C VAL A 133 -17.51 -3.74 -29.47
N SER A 134 -18.71 -4.23 -29.81
CA SER A 134 -19.42 -3.70 -30.99
C SER A 134 -19.93 -2.28 -30.75
N ARG A 135 -20.52 -2.03 -29.57
CA ARG A 135 -21.05 -0.72 -29.22
C ARG A 135 -21.01 -0.41 -27.72
N VAL A 136 -20.89 0.87 -27.40
CA VAL A 136 -20.86 1.38 -26.02
C VAL A 136 -21.88 2.52 -25.89
N ILE A 137 -22.71 2.42 -24.86
CA ILE A 137 -23.70 3.41 -24.49
C ILE A 137 -23.37 3.89 -23.08
N ASN A 138 -23.20 5.20 -22.94
CA ASN A 138 -22.99 5.85 -21.67
C ASN A 138 -24.19 6.72 -21.32
N ASP A 139 -24.99 6.24 -20.38
CA ASP A 139 -26.11 6.97 -19.82
C ASP A 139 -25.61 7.88 -18.70
N CYS A 140 -25.91 9.16 -18.85
CA CYS A 140 -25.43 10.24 -18.01
C CYS A 140 -26.57 10.87 -17.22
N GLY A 141 -26.41 10.92 -15.91
CA GLY A 141 -27.28 11.66 -15.00
C GLY A 141 -26.71 13.06 -14.83
N THR A 142 -27.33 14.07 -15.43
CA THR A 142 -26.76 15.43 -15.45
C THR A 142 -26.77 16.10 -14.07
N GLN A 143 -27.50 15.53 -13.11
CA GLN A 143 -27.59 15.96 -11.71
C GLN A 143 -26.90 15.00 -10.73
N ASP A 144 -26.06 14.08 -11.21
CA ASP A 144 -25.32 13.14 -10.39
C ASP A 144 -24.27 13.81 -9.47
N ALA A 145 -24.63 14.07 -8.22
CA ALA A 145 -23.75 14.67 -7.22
C ALA A 145 -22.69 13.69 -6.68
N VAL A 146 -22.94 12.39 -6.75
CA VAL A 146 -22.00 11.35 -6.28
C VAL A 146 -20.74 11.37 -7.14
N LEU A 147 -20.90 11.57 -8.46
CA LEU A 147 -19.77 11.70 -9.37
C LEU A 147 -18.94 12.96 -9.12
N LEU A 148 -19.57 14.08 -8.73
CA LEU A 148 -18.83 15.29 -8.32
C LEU A 148 -17.98 14.99 -7.09
N LEU A 149 -18.55 14.34 -6.07
CA LEU A 149 -17.80 13.97 -4.87
C LEU A 149 -16.66 13.00 -5.19
N SER A 150 -16.94 11.96 -5.99
CA SER A 150 -15.91 11.02 -6.43
C SER A 150 -14.77 11.75 -7.17
N GLN A 151 -15.09 12.73 -8.00
CA GLN A 151 -14.10 13.50 -8.75
C GLN A 151 -13.14 14.28 -7.87
N PHE A 152 -13.54 14.76 -6.70
CA PHE A 152 -12.63 15.53 -5.85
C PHE A 152 -11.83 14.66 -4.88
N PHE A 153 -12.39 13.53 -4.41
CA PHE A 153 -11.79 12.76 -3.32
C PHE A 153 -11.14 11.44 -3.74
N VAL A 154 -11.51 10.91 -4.91
CA VAL A 154 -11.05 9.61 -5.38
C VAL A 154 -10.00 9.80 -6.49
N LEU A 155 -8.82 9.23 -6.29
CA LEU A 155 -7.74 9.22 -7.28
C LEU A 155 -8.13 8.38 -8.49
N PHE A 156 -7.73 8.77 -9.71
CA PHE A 156 -7.87 7.98 -10.94
C PHE A 156 -9.31 7.59 -11.33
N THR A 157 -10.30 8.34 -10.86
CA THR A 157 -11.71 8.25 -11.32
C THR A 157 -12.07 9.49 -12.14
N GLY A 158 -13.29 9.48 -12.67
CA GLY A 158 -13.82 10.53 -13.53
C GLY A 158 -15.33 10.74 -13.35
N MET A 159 -15.87 11.65 -14.15
CA MET A 159 -17.30 12.01 -14.16
C MET A 159 -17.98 11.68 -15.49
N ALA A 160 -17.49 10.67 -16.23
CA ALA A 160 -18.07 10.34 -17.53
C ALA A 160 -19.59 10.05 -17.47
N GLY A 161 -20.11 9.60 -16.34
CA GLY A 161 -21.55 9.43 -16.10
C GLY A 161 -22.34 10.71 -15.84
N ARG A 162 -21.70 11.88 -15.84
CA ARG A 162 -22.36 13.18 -15.70
C ARG A 162 -22.12 14.05 -16.93
N VAL A 163 -20.88 14.09 -17.42
CA VAL A 163 -20.46 14.95 -18.54
C VAL A 163 -20.30 14.22 -19.87
N GLY A 164 -20.40 12.88 -19.85
CA GLY A 164 -20.10 12.04 -21.01
C GLY A 164 -18.61 11.71 -21.14
N PHE A 165 -18.31 10.76 -22.02
CA PHE A 165 -16.95 10.61 -22.54
C PHE A 165 -16.70 11.59 -23.68
N SER A 166 -15.46 12.06 -23.76
CA SER A 166 -14.95 12.90 -24.83
C SER A 166 -14.53 12.03 -26.01
N GLY A 167 -14.84 12.47 -27.23
CA GLY A 167 -14.48 11.77 -28.45
C GLY A 167 -15.58 11.84 -29.50
N MET A 168 -15.33 11.21 -30.65
CA MET A 168 -16.30 11.14 -31.74
C MET A 168 -17.47 10.23 -31.35
N THR A 169 -18.69 10.75 -31.45
CA THR A 169 -19.91 9.95 -31.33
C THR A 169 -20.22 9.27 -32.66
N SER A 170 -20.71 8.04 -32.59
CA SER A 170 -21.10 7.25 -33.78
C SER A 170 -22.32 6.40 -33.45
N GLU A 171 -22.73 5.52 -34.36
CA GLU A 171 -23.74 4.50 -34.08
C GLU A 171 -23.23 3.43 -33.10
N ASN A 172 -21.92 3.33 -32.92
CA ASN A 172 -21.27 2.38 -32.01
C ASN A 172 -20.82 3.03 -30.69
N PHE A 173 -20.87 4.36 -30.58
CA PHE A 173 -20.52 5.08 -29.36
C PHE A 173 -21.47 6.24 -29.10
N ARG A 174 -22.21 6.21 -27.99
CA ARG A 174 -23.18 7.26 -27.65
C ARG A 174 -23.15 7.64 -26.17
N ASN A 175 -23.18 8.95 -25.90
CA ASN A 175 -23.59 9.49 -24.61
C ASN A 175 -25.09 9.83 -24.68
N ARG A 176 -25.89 9.41 -23.69
CA ARG A 176 -27.30 9.80 -23.54
C ARG A 176 -27.46 10.55 -22.23
N PHE A 177 -28.16 11.67 -22.23
CA PHE A 177 -28.23 12.55 -21.05
C PHE A 177 -29.65 12.64 -20.51
N SER A 178 -29.79 12.43 -19.20
CA SER A 178 -31.06 12.44 -18.49
C SER A 178 -31.00 13.39 -17.28
N PRO A 179 -32.09 14.11 -16.96
CA PRO A 179 -32.09 15.16 -15.94
C PRO A 179 -32.33 14.60 -14.52
N PHE A 180 -31.54 13.60 -14.11
CA PHE A 180 -31.64 12.99 -12.77
C PHE A 180 -30.27 12.71 -12.14
N GLY A 181 -30.29 12.24 -10.89
CA GLY A 181 -29.10 11.91 -10.10
C GLY A 181 -28.55 10.49 -10.30
N HIS A 182 -27.59 10.10 -9.46
CA HIS A 182 -26.80 8.86 -9.60
C HIS A 182 -27.61 7.56 -9.74
N SER A 183 -28.75 7.47 -9.06
CA SER A 183 -29.62 6.29 -9.03
C SER A 183 -30.88 6.45 -9.87
N GLY A 184 -31.05 7.57 -10.58
CA GLY A 184 -32.28 7.90 -11.31
C GLY A 184 -32.65 6.91 -12.44
N TYR A 185 -31.74 6.02 -12.81
CA TYR A 185 -31.99 4.89 -13.71
C TYR A 185 -32.91 3.82 -13.10
N PHE A 186 -33.00 3.78 -11.77
CA PHE A 186 -33.57 2.66 -11.01
C PHE A 186 -34.64 3.09 -10.00
N VAL A 187 -34.83 4.40 -9.82
CA VAL A 187 -35.75 4.97 -8.86
C VAL A 187 -36.43 6.20 -9.44
N ASN A 188 -37.67 6.43 -9.01
CA ASN A 188 -38.41 7.65 -9.34
C ASN A 188 -37.95 8.85 -8.49
N MET A 189 -38.56 10.01 -8.69
CA MET A 189 -38.24 11.24 -7.94
C MET A 189 -38.48 11.09 -6.42
N GLN A 190 -39.35 10.16 -6.01
CA GLN A 190 -39.65 9.86 -4.61
C GLN A 190 -38.66 8.85 -4.01
N GLY A 191 -37.71 8.33 -4.79
CA GLY A 191 -36.72 7.34 -4.35
C GLY A 191 -37.24 5.90 -4.30
N SER A 192 -38.47 5.66 -4.74
CA SER A 192 -39.04 4.31 -4.87
C SER A 192 -38.52 3.62 -6.12
N PRO A 193 -38.36 2.28 -6.11
CA PRO A 193 -37.99 1.52 -7.30
C PRO A 193 -38.85 1.87 -8.52
N ASP A 194 -38.19 2.22 -9.62
CA ASP A 194 -38.81 2.46 -10.92
C ASP A 194 -37.92 1.86 -12.01
N ASP A 195 -38.53 1.04 -12.84
CA ASP A 195 -37.87 0.24 -13.86
C ASP A 195 -38.11 0.79 -15.28
N LYS A 196 -38.90 1.87 -15.39
CA LYS A 196 -39.27 2.49 -16.67
C LYS A 196 -38.06 2.87 -17.51
N TYR A 197 -37.03 3.44 -16.90
CA TYR A 197 -35.83 3.83 -17.63
C TYR A 197 -35.12 2.62 -18.25
N MET A 198 -34.95 1.54 -17.48
CA MET A 198 -34.32 0.31 -17.96
C MET A 198 -35.15 -0.35 -19.06
N GLN A 199 -36.48 -0.38 -18.89
CA GLN A 199 -37.42 -0.92 -19.86
C GLN A 199 -37.34 -0.17 -21.19
N ASP A 200 -37.44 1.16 -21.15
CA ASP A 200 -37.50 2.00 -22.35
C ASP A 200 -36.14 2.10 -23.07
N ASN A 201 -35.01 2.00 -22.34
CA ASN A 201 -33.70 2.33 -22.89
C ASN A 201 -32.70 1.18 -22.98
N TRP A 202 -32.88 0.09 -22.22
CA TRP A 202 -31.89 -1.01 -22.13
C TRP A 202 -32.43 -2.32 -22.66
N VAL A 203 -33.69 -2.67 -22.38
CA VAL A 203 -34.25 -3.99 -22.75
C VAL A 203 -34.09 -4.28 -24.23
N GLU A 204 -34.51 -3.36 -25.11
CA GLU A 204 -34.37 -3.55 -26.57
C GLU A 204 -32.91 -3.65 -27.03
N LEU A 205 -31.98 -2.98 -26.35
CA LEU A 205 -30.55 -3.06 -26.67
C LEU A 205 -29.95 -4.39 -26.28
N LEU A 206 -30.49 -5.03 -25.23
CA LEU A 206 -30.04 -6.31 -24.74
C LEU A 206 -30.69 -7.46 -25.53
N THR A 207 -31.97 -7.36 -25.87
CA THR A 207 -32.70 -8.46 -26.53
C THR A 207 -32.56 -8.44 -28.05
N ALA A 208 -32.35 -7.26 -28.64
CA ALA A 208 -32.24 -7.10 -30.08
C ALA A 208 -30.97 -6.34 -30.48
N SER A 209 -30.66 -6.38 -31.78
CA SER A 209 -29.56 -5.60 -32.39
C SER A 209 -30.05 -4.27 -32.96
N LYS A 210 -31.11 -3.68 -32.39
CA LYS A 210 -31.65 -2.38 -32.82
C LYS A 210 -30.61 -1.25 -32.66
N PRO A 211 -30.64 -0.20 -33.50
CA PRO A 211 -29.75 0.95 -33.36
C PRO A 211 -29.96 1.68 -32.03
N ILE A 212 -28.94 2.41 -31.57
CA ILE A 212 -28.99 3.16 -30.31
C ILE A 212 -29.98 4.32 -30.43
N HIS A 213 -31.06 4.32 -29.63
CA HIS A 213 -31.95 5.47 -29.54
C HIS A 213 -31.22 6.67 -28.93
N HIS A 214 -31.32 7.82 -29.59
CA HIS A 214 -30.61 9.04 -29.20
C HIS A 214 -31.54 10.04 -28.54
N PHE A 215 -31.11 10.54 -27.37
CA PHE A 215 -31.70 11.71 -26.74
C PHE A 215 -30.64 12.44 -25.92
N ASN A 216 -30.79 13.75 -25.82
CA ASN A 216 -29.94 14.62 -25.01
C ASN A 216 -30.82 15.60 -24.24
N MET A 217 -30.94 15.38 -22.94
CA MET A 217 -31.62 16.30 -22.01
C MET A 217 -30.60 17.03 -21.12
N SER A 218 -29.43 17.33 -21.67
CA SER A 218 -28.44 18.13 -20.97
C SER A 218 -28.95 19.56 -20.79
N PRO A 219 -28.82 20.15 -19.61
CA PRO A 219 -29.10 21.57 -19.45
C PRO A 219 -28.06 22.37 -20.23
N ASP A 220 -28.47 23.53 -20.74
CA ASP A 220 -27.63 24.42 -21.55
C ASP A 220 -26.24 24.67 -20.93
N GLU A 221 -25.26 24.85 -21.81
CA GLU A 221 -23.88 25.11 -21.42
C GLU A 221 -23.79 26.46 -20.71
N SER A 222 -23.43 26.44 -19.42
CA SER A 222 -23.13 27.66 -18.67
C SER A 222 -21.62 27.78 -18.42
N PRO A 223 -21.04 28.99 -18.51
CA PRO A 223 -19.60 29.19 -18.28
C PRO A 223 -19.13 28.67 -16.93
N LEU A 224 -19.95 28.81 -15.88
CA LEU A 224 -19.66 28.29 -14.54
C LEU A 224 -19.56 26.76 -14.51
N ARG A 225 -20.42 26.06 -15.27
CA ARG A 225 -20.35 24.59 -15.39
C ARG A 225 -19.10 24.17 -16.15
N GLY A 226 -18.75 24.89 -17.22
CA GLY A 226 -17.49 24.69 -17.94
C GLY A 226 -16.26 24.82 -17.04
N LEU A 227 -16.20 25.88 -16.22
CA LEU A 227 -15.12 26.09 -15.25
C LEU A 227 -15.06 24.97 -14.20
N MET A 228 -16.21 24.57 -13.64
CA MET A 228 -16.28 23.45 -12.68
C MET A 228 -15.78 22.14 -13.29
N PHE A 229 -16.12 21.86 -14.56
CA PHE A 229 -15.63 20.67 -15.26
C PHE A 229 -14.12 20.73 -15.52
N TRP A 230 -13.61 21.89 -15.93
CA TRP A 230 -12.18 22.10 -16.12
C TRP A 230 -11.42 21.90 -14.80
N MET A 231 -11.87 22.49 -13.70
CA MET A 231 -11.26 22.31 -12.38
C MET A 231 -11.31 20.85 -11.94
N GLY A 232 -12.45 20.18 -12.10
CA GLY A 232 -12.60 18.77 -11.79
C GLY A 232 -11.62 17.89 -12.56
N ASN A 233 -11.49 18.10 -13.87
CA ASN A 233 -10.57 17.32 -14.72
C ASN A 233 -9.09 17.57 -14.39
N ASN A 234 -8.75 18.76 -13.90
CA ASN A 234 -7.39 19.13 -13.49
C ASN A 234 -7.14 18.95 -11.99
N ALA A 235 -8.04 18.32 -11.23
CA ALA A 235 -7.89 18.14 -9.79
C ALA A 235 -6.86 17.07 -9.40
N GLU A 236 -6.39 16.23 -10.33
CA GLU A 236 -5.49 15.11 -10.02
C GLU A 236 -4.18 15.49 -9.32
N PRO A 237 -3.44 16.54 -9.74
CA PRO A 237 -2.25 16.99 -9.00
C PRO A 237 -2.58 17.39 -7.56
N VAL A 238 -3.71 18.06 -7.35
CA VAL A 238 -4.17 18.45 -6.00
C VAL A 238 -4.45 17.23 -5.15
N LYS A 239 -5.15 16.22 -5.70
CA LYS A 239 -5.38 14.96 -5.00
C LYS A 239 -4.07 14.25 -4.66
N LEU A 240 -3.14 14.16 -5.61
CA LEU A 240 -1.83 13.53 -5.37
C LEU A 240 -1.09 14.21 -4.22
N THR A 241 -1.11 15.55 -4.16
CA THR A 241 -0.56 16.30 -3.02
C THR A 241 -1.22 15.90 -1.71
N PHE A 242 -2.55 15.84 -1.64
CA PHE A 242 -3.25 15.41 -0.42
C PHE A 242 -2.89 13.98 0.02
N TYR A 243 -2.73 13.04 -0.92
CA TYR A 243 -2.37 11.65 -0.61
C TYR A 243 -0.89 11.48 -0.26
N LEU A 244 0.01 12.28 -0.85
CA LEU A 244 1.46 12.18 -0.62
C LEU A 244 1.93 13.02 0.57
N ALA A 245 1.24 14.10 0.94
CA ALA A 245 1.67 15.01 2.00
C ALA A 245 1.90 14.30 3.36
N PRO A 246 1.04 13.38 3.83
CA PRO A 246 1.30 12.66 5.09
C PRO A 246 2.53 11.76 5.02
N LEU A 247 2.76 11.12 3.86
CA LEU A 247 3.93 10.25 3.65
C LEU A 247 5.22 11.06 3.64
N LEU A 248 5.21 12.21 2.96
CA LEU A 248 6.34 13.13 2.95
C LEU A 248 6.58 13.72 4.34
N ALA A 249 5.54 14.16 5.04
CA ALA A 249 5.66 14.67 6.41
C ALA A 249 6.26 13.63 7.36
N PHE A 250 5.82 12.37 7.27
CA PHE A 250 6.39 11.27 8.04
C PHE A 250 7.86 11.02 7.68
N ALA A 251 8.20 11.01 6.39
CA ALA A 251 9.58 10.84 5.94
C ALA A 251 10.49 11.98 6.44
N PHE A 252 10.02 13.23 6.38
CA PHE A 252 10.73 14.39 6.93
C PHE A 252 10.88 14.31 8.44
N TRP A 253 9.85 13.85 9.16
CA TRP A 253 9.92 13.66 10.60
C TRP A 253 10.97 12.60 10.97
N VAL A 254 10.96 11.44 10.31
CA VAL A 254 11.97 10.38 10.50
C VAL A 254 13.37 10.88 10.17
N TRP A 255 13.53 11.64 9.09
CA TRP A 255 14.79 12.25 8.72
C TRP A 255 15.29 13.23 9.79
N GLY A 256 14.41 14.07 10.34
CA GLY A 256 14.72 14.97 11.45
C GLY A 256 15.20 14.23 12.69
N GLN A 257 14.48 13.17 13.10
CA GLN A 257 14.89 12.30 14.21
C GLN A 257 16.26 11.66 13.99
N ARG A 258 16.58 11.26 12.75
CA ARG A 258 17.90 10.71 12.41
C ARG A 258 19.00 11.77 12.52
N GLN A 259 18.75 12.99 12.06
CA GLN A 259 19.73 14.08 12.15
C GLN A 259 20.04 14.44 13.61
N GLU A 260 19.01 14.52 14.46
CA GLU A 260 19.16 14.74 15.90
C GLU A 260 20.00 13.63 16.56
N ALA A 261 19.71 12.36 16.23
CA ALA A 261 20.46 11.23 16.77
C ALA A 261 21.95 11.25 16.36
N VAL A 262 22.26 11.64 15.11
CA VAL A 262 23.65 11.81 14.66
C VAL A 262 24.35 12.92 15.42
N GLN A 263 23.72 14.08 15.57
CA GLN A 263 24.29 15.21 16.32
C GLN A 263 24.56 14.86 17.79
N GLN A 264 23.63 14.15 18.45
CA GLN A 264 23.82 13.70 19.83
C GLN A 264 24.97 12.70 19.96
N ARG A 265 25.13 11.80 18.99
CA ARG A 265 26.26 10.85 18.95
C ARG A 265 27.59 11.57 18.79
N ASP A 266 27.66 12.58 17.93
CA ASP A 266 28.89 13.31 17.67
C ASP A 266 29.26 14.17 18.90
N LEU A 267 28.28 14.82 19.55
CA LEU A 267 28.46 15.51 20.83
C LEU A 267 28.90 14.59 21.96
N ALA A 268 28.29 13.40 22.07
CA ALA A 268 28.68 12.41 23.07
C ALA A 268 30.11 11.90 22.83
N SER A 269 30.50 11.70 21.58
CA SER A 269 31.85 11.28 21.20
C SER A 269 32.90 12.35 21.53
N ALA A 270 32.62 13.62 21.23
CA ALA A 270 33.48 14.74 21.61
C ALA A 270 33.60 14.89 23.13
N ARG A 271 32.50 14.73 23.88
CA ARG A 271 32.54 14.75 25.36
C ARG A 271 33.33 13.58 25.94
N ALA A 272 33.20 12.40 25.36
CA ALA A 272 33.97 11.23 25.76
C ALA A 272 35.47 11.45 25.52
N GLU A 273 35.86 12.05 24.39
CA GLU A 273 37.25 12.39 24.08
C GLU A 273 37.84 13.40 25.09
N ILE A 274 37.08 14.46 25.40
CA ILE A 274 37.49 15.44 26.43
C ILE A 274 37.65 14.76 27.80
N ALA A 275 36.74 13.87 28.19
CA ALA A 275 36.81 13.14 29.45
C ALA A 275 38.02 12.21 29.51
N ILE A 276 38.33 11.49 28.43
CA ILE A 276 39.51 10.63 28.31
C ILE A 276 40.79 11.48 28.45
N ASN A 277 40.88 12.61 27.73
CA ASN A 277 42.04 13.49 27.79
C ASN A 277 42.23 14.10 29.19
N ALA A 278 41.14 14.44 29.89
CA ALA A 278 41.20 14.92 31.27
C ALA A 278 41.72 13.85 32.25
N LEU A 279 41.26 12.60 32.12
CA LEU A 279 41.74 11.48 32.93
C LEU A 279 43.24 11.21 32.69
N ILE A 280 43.68 11.19 31.43
CA ILE A 280 45.10 11.05 31.09
C ILE A 280 45.91 12.20 31.70
N GLY A 281 45.41 13.44 31.65
CA GLY A 281 46.06 14.59 32.28
C GLY A 281 46.22 14.44 33.79
N GLU A 282 45.19 14.00 34.50
CA GLU A 282 45.26 13.73 35.94
C GLU A 282 46.25 12.61 36.28
N GLU A 283 46.27 11.52 35.51
CA GLU A 283 47.22 10.43 35.71
C GLU A 283 48.67 10.88 35.49
N VAL A 284 48.94 11.66 34.44
CA VAL A 284 50.26 12.22 34.17
C VAL A 284 50.72 13.14 35.31
N VAL A 285 49.83 13.99 35.83
CA VAL A 285 50.14 14.87 36.98
C VAL A 285 50.43 14.06 38.24
N ASN A 286 49.65 13.01 38.50
CA ASN A 286 49.86 12.13 39.65
C ASN A 286 51.18 11.35 39.52
N ALA A 287 51.51 10.83 38.34
CA ALA A 287 52.79 10.16 38.09
C ALA A 287 53.99 11.11 38.25
N ALA A 288 53.90 12.35 37.77
CA ALA A 288 54.94 13.36 37.95
C ALA A 288 55.16 13.72 39.43
N ARG A 289 54.09 13.76 40.24
CA ARG A 289 54.18 13.96 41.69
C ARG A 289 54.87 12.77 42.38
N ASP A 290 54.55 11.55 41.98
CA ASP A 290 55.21 10.34 42.50
C ASP A 290 56.70 10.30 42.15
N ILE A 291 57.09 10.71 40.94
CA ILE A 291 58.51 10.80 40.53
C ILE A 291 59.25 11.83 41.39
N LYS A 292 58.71 13.05 41.53
CA LYS A 292 59.31 14.07 42.42
C LYS A 292 59.46 13.57 43.86
N THR A 293 58.49 12.80 44.34
CA THR A 293 58.53 12.22 45.70
C THR A 293 59.61 11.16 45.80
N ARG A 294 59.80 10.32 44.78
CA ARG A 294 60.89 9.33 44.71
C ARG A 294 62.27 9.98 44.64
N GLU A 295 62.45 11.01 43.82
CA GLU A 295 63.70 11.76 43.74
C GLU A 295 64.06 12.40 45.09
N ALA A 296 63.08 12.98 45.79
CA ALA A 296 63.28 13.52 47.13
C ALA A 296 63.67 12.44 48.16
N ILE A 297 63.08 11.24 48.05
CA ILE A 297 63.44 10.08 48.89
C ILE A 297 64.84 9.57 48.56
N GLU A 298 65.21 9.45 47.28
CA GLU A 298 66.56 9.04 46.87
C GLU A 298 67.63 10.04 47.30
N LEU A 299 67.35 11.34 47.22
CA LEU A 299 68.26 12.38 47.72
C LEU A 299 68.47 12.24 49.23
N ALA A 300 67.40 12.00 49.99
CA ALA A 300 67.45 11.77 51.43
C ALA A 300 68.21 10.47 51.81
N ILE A 301 68.17 9.45 50.95
CA ILE A 301 68.93 8.20 51.10
C ILE A 301 70.42 8.43 50.78
N LYS A 302 70.73 9.23 49.75
CA LYS A 302 72.11 9.50 49.29
C LYS A 302 72.90 10.37 50.29
N ASP A 303 72.23 11.27 50.99
CA ASP A 303 72.82 12.11 52.05
C ASP A 303 73.05 11.38 53.38
N GLY A 304 72.78 10.07 53.46
CA GLY A 304 73.21 9.24 54.58
C GLY A 304 72.60 9.62 55.93
N GLN A 305 71.51 10.40 55.97
CA GLN A 305 70.86 10.81 57.20
C GLN A 305 69.83 9.78 57.67
N LYS A 306 70.34 8.68 58.23
CA LYS A 306 69.54 7.62 58.87
C LYS A 306 68.66 8.12 60.04
N GLN A 307 68.93 9.32 60.58
CA GLN A 307 68.15 9.94 61.67
C GLN A 307 66.91 10.75 61.22
N SER A 308 66.76 11.02 59.92
CA SER A 308 65.65 11.86 59.40
C SER A 308 64.40 11.03 59.03
N LEU A 309 64.54 9.72 58.82
CA LEU A 309 63.43 8.81 58.52
C LEU A 309 62.58 8.45 59.75
N GLU A 310 63.17 8.38 60.94
CA GLU A 310 62.41 8.13 62.20
C GLU A 310 61.58 9.36 62.62
N ARG A 311 62.03 10.59 62.31
CA ARG A 311 61.27 11.82 62.61
C ARG A 311 60.03 12.02 61.74
N LEU A 312 59.95 11.33 60.59
CA LEU A 312 58.79 11.38 59.69
C LEU A 312 57.74 10.30 60.00
N GLY A 313 57.98 9.45 61.02
CA GLY A 313 56.99 8.46 61.49
C GLY A 313 56.72 7.31 60.50
N ILE A 314 57.58 7.10 59.51
CA ILE A 314 57.40 6.06 58.48
C ILE A 314 58.06 4.78 58.96
N SER A 315 57.25 3.77 59.25
CA SER A 315 57.71 2.48 59.76
C SER A 315 58.18 1.55 58.63
N GLU A 316 59.00 0.55 58.96
CA GLU A 316 59.44 -0.49 58.02
C GLU A 316 58.25 -1.27 57.39
N ARG A 317 57.09 -1.28 58.06
CA ARG A 317 55.82 -1.81 57.54
C ARG A 317 55.27 -1.00 56.37
N ASP A 318 55.42 0.32 56.39
CA ASP A 318 54.88 1.22 55.37
C ASP A 318 55.64 1.10 54.05
N ILE A 319 56.95 0.86 54.13
CA ILE A 319 57.80 0.56 52.98
C ILE A 319 57.41 -0.79 52.35
N LYS A 320 57.12 -1.80 53.19
CA LYS A 320 56.64 -3.11 52.73
C LYS A 320 55.25 -3.03 52.08
N TYR A 321 54.37 -2.18 52.61
CA TYR A 321 53.02 -1.94 52.11
C TYR A 321 53.02 -1.19 50.78
N ALA A 322 53.90 -0.19 50.61
CA ALA A 322 54.10 0.50 49.33
C ALA A 322 54.59 -0.46 48.22
N LYS A 323 55.49 -1.38 48.56
CA LYS A 323 56.00 -2.42 47.64
C LYS A 323 54.89 -3.38 47.18
N TYR A 324 54.01 -3.78 48.09
CA TYR A 324 52.85 -4.64 47.79
C TYR A 324 51.80 -3.94 46.91
N ARG A 325 51.53 -2.65 47.13
CA ARG A 325 50.56 -1.86 46.36
C ARG A 325 50.98 -1.65 44.91
N LEU A 326 52.28 -1.50 44.66
CA LEU A 326 52.86 -1.39 43.31
C LEU A 326 52.70 -2.70 42.52
N LEU A 327 52.94 -3.85 43.16
CA LEU A 327 52.75 -5.17 42.55
C LEU A 327 51.28 -5.47 42.22
N LYS A 328 50.33 -4.98 43.03
CA LYS A 328 48.88 -5.19 42.82
C LYS A 328 48.29 -4.29 41.73
N ARG A 329 48.85 -3.10 41.47
CA ARG A 329 48.40 -2.23 40.35
C ARG A 329 48.79 -2.78 38.98
N MET A 330 49.90 -3.51 38.89
CA MET A 330 50.34 -4.15 37.63
C MET A 330 49.46 -5.34 37.20
N THR A 331 48.45 -5.74 37.98
CA THR A 331 47.64 -6.96 37.74
C THR A 331 46.14 -6.70 37.54
N VAL A 332 45.66 -5.45 37.60
CA VAL A 332 44.21 -5.12 37.63
C VAL A 332 43.75 -4.24 36.44
N GLU A 333 44.58 -4.04 35.43
CA GLU A 333 44.15 -3.46 34.14
C GLU A 333 43.63 -4.55 33.20
N ASP A 334 42.50 -5.17 33.53
CA ASP A 334 41.62 -5.71 32.49
C ASP A 334 40.19 -5.86 33.02
N LYS A 335 39.23 -5.42 32.21
CA LYS A 335 37.75 -5.56 32.35
C LYS A 335 37.00 -4.44 33.10
N SER A 336 36.55 -3.44 32.32
CA SER A 336 35.39 -2.60 32.65
C SER A 336 34.17 -2.98 31.78
N PRO A 337 32.94 -3.15 32.34
CA PRO A 337 31.76 -3.68 31.63
C PRO A 337 31.01 -2.66 30.75
N ALA A 338 31.40 -1.39 30.76
CA ALA A 338 30.61 -0.31 30.14
C ALA A 338 30.57 -0.33 28.60
N HIS A 339 31.47 -1.05 27.94
CA HIS A 339 31.51 -1.16 26.47
C HIS A 339 30.54 -2.20 25.87
N LEU A 340 29.97 -3.11 26.68
CA LEU A 340 29.12 -4.19 26.17
C LEU A 340 27.65 -3.78 25.97
N GLU A 341 27.16 -2.81 26.74
CA GLU A 341 25.73 -2.45 26.75
C GLU A 341 25.33 -1.52 25.59
N VAL A 342 26.27 -0.74 25.06
CA VAL A 342 26.04 0.18 23.93
C VAL A 342 26.03 -0.56 22.58
N ARG A 343 26.81 -1.64 22.45
CA ARG A 343 26.88 -2.46 21.23
C ARG A 343 25.61 -3.28 20.99
N ALA A 344 24.99 -3.77 22.07
CA ALA A 344 23.75 -4.56 21.99
C ALA A 344 22.51 -3.78 21.51
N ARG A 345 22.53 -2.43 21.58
CA ARG A 345 21.44 -1.56 21.09
C ARG A 345 21.58 -1.17 19.62
N SER A 346 22.80 -1.08 19.07
CA SER A 346 23.00 -0.81 17.63
C SER A 346 22.62 -2.01 16.75
N ASP A 347 22.86 -3.22 17.25
CA ASP A 347 22.69 -4.44 16.44
C ASP A 347 21.21 -4.80 16.21
N ARG A 348 20.31 -4.40 17.12
CA ARG A 348 18.86 -4.60 16.95
C ARG A 348 18.26 -3.72 15.85
N PHE A 349 18.83 -2.55 15.58
CA PHE A 349 18.39 -1.67 14.49
C PHE A 349 18.99 -2.07 13.14
N ALA A 350 20.22 -2.59 13.12
CA ALA A 350 20.84 -3.16 11.93
C ALA A 350 20.06 -4.39 11.42
N LEU A 351 19.66 -5.30 12.33
CA LEU A 351 18.83 -6.47 12.02
C LEU A 351 17.44 -6.10 11.46
N MET A 352 16.83 -5.03 11.97
CA MET A 352 15.53 -4.56 11.47
C MET A 352 15.64 -3.91 10.08
N TRP A 353 16.77 -3.25 9.79
CA TRP A 353 17.04 -2.65 8.49
C TRP A 353 17.37 -3.71 7.43
N GLU A 354 18.17 -4.73 7.76
CA GLU A 354 18.43 -5.88 6.88
C GLU A 354 17.15 -6.65 6.57
N ALA A 355 16.27 -6.86 7.56
CA ALA A 355 14.97 -7.49 7.33
C ALA A 355 14.08 -6.68 6.36
N LEU A 356 14.09 -5.34 6.47
CA LEU A 356 13.36 -4.47 5.54
C LEU A 356 13.97 -4.51 4.14
N GLN A 357 15.29 -4.57 4.02
CA GLN A 357 16.00 -4.64 2.75
C GLN A 357 15.70 -5.96 2.04
N ILE A 358 15.71 -7.08 2.76
CA ILE A 358 15.32 -8.40 2.25
C ILE A 358 13.87 -8.43 1.75
N ILE A 359 12.93 -7.79 2.47
CA ILE A 359 11.53 -7.68 2.05
C ILE A 359 11.38 -6.81 0.79
N THR A 360 12.20 -5.76 0.66
CA THR A 360 12.17 -4.84 -0.49
C THR A 360 12.82 -5.48 -1.73
N ASP A 361 13.87 -6.28 -1.54
CA ASP A 361 14.52 -7.04 -2.60
C ASP A 361 13.61 -8.19 -3.08
N LEU A 362 12.91 -8.88 -2.17
CA LEU A 362 11.86 -9.87 -2.50
C LEU A 362 10.68 -9.27 -3.28
N ALA A 363 10.34 -8.00 -3.03
CA ALA A 363 9.26 -7.31 -3.72
C ALA A 363 9.66 -6.78 -5.11
N SER A 364 10.97 -6.64 -5.38
CA SER A 364 11.51 -6.08 -6.63
C SER A 364 12.05 -7.13 -7.59
N SER A 365 12.50 -8.30 -7.11
CA SER A 365 12.86 -9.43 -7.94
C SER A 365 11.63 -10.30 -8.23
N GLY A 366 11.00 -10.12 -9.38
CA GLY A 366 9.89 -10.96 -9.85
C GLY A 366 10.25 -12.40 -10.23
N ASP A 367 11.18 -13.05 -9.52
CA ASP A 367 11.65 -14.41 -9.79
C ASP A 367 11.87 -15.22 -8.49
N ALA A 368 11.04 -16.25 -8.29
CA ALA A 368 10.96 -17.04 -7.06
C ALA A 368 12.02 -18.16 -6.93
N LYS A 369 13.24 -18.00 -7.49
CA LYS A 369 14.16 -19.14 -7.64
C LYS A 369 15.58 -19.01 -7.09
N PHE A 370 15.90 -18.02 -6.24
CA PHE A 370 17.30 -17.80 -5.83
C PHE A 370 17.59 -17.64 -4.32
N VAL A 371 16.87 -18.33 -3.42
CA VAL A 371 17.09 -18.17 -1.96
C VAL A 371 17.44 -19.47 -1.21
N LEU A 372 17.59 -20.62 -1.87
CA LEU A 372 17.85 -21.89 -1.15
C LEU A 372 19.33 -22.28 -0.96
N GLU A 373 20.30 -21.54 -1.49
CA GLU A 373 21.73 -21.96 -1.42
C GLU A 373 22.60 -21.22 -0.39
N ARG A 374 22.04 -20.44 0.53
CA ARG A 374 22.85 -19.65 1.50
C ARG A 374 22.53 -19.82 2.98
N ASN A 375 21.98 -20.97 3.38
CA ASN A 375 21.49 -21.19 4.76
C ASN A 375 22.17 -22.35 5.53
N GLU A 376 23.43 -22.67 5.25
CA GLU A 376 24.20 -23.61 6.10
C GLU A 376 25.01 -22.93 7.22
N THR A 377 25.24 -21.62 7.16
CA THR A 377 26.04 -20.88 8.17
C THR A 377 25.22 -20.16 9.25
N SER A 378 23.90 -20.15 9.16
CA SER A 378 22.99 -19.45 10.09
C SER A 378 22.34 -20.38 11.13
N ALA A 379 22.46 -21.71 10.98
CA ALA A 379 21.89 -22.69 11.91
C ALA A 379 22.74 -22.88 13.19
N SER A 380 24.04 -22.62 13.14
CA SER A 380 24.92 -22.76 14.32
C SER A 380 24.79 -21.61 15.33
N TYR A 381 24.33 -20.43 14.89
CA TYR A 381 24.22 -19.24 15.75
C TYR A 381 23.01 -19.28 16.69
N TRP A 382 21.96 -20.04 16.34
CA TRP A 382 20.73 -20.11 17.14
C TRP A 382 20.75 -21.18 18.25
N GLN A 383 21.75 -22.07 18.27
CA GLN A 383 21.89 -23.05 19.37
C GLN A 383 22.57 -22.47 20.62
N GLU A 384 23.32 -21.37 20.52
CA GLU A 384 24.12 -20.84 21.63
C GLU A 384 23.35 -19.81 22.51
N VAL A 385 22.20 -19.30 22.04
CA VAL A 385 21.44 -18.23 22.72
C VAL A 385 20.37 -18.76 23.69
N CYS A 386 20.08 -20.08 23.69
CA CYS A 386 18.99 -20.66 24.50
C CYS A 386 19.43 -21.51 25.71
N SER A 387 20.70 -21.50 26.12
CA SER A 387 21.14 -22.22 27.33
C SER A 387 21.40 -21.28 28.50
N VAL A 388 20.35 -21.01 29.30
CA VAL A 388 20.48 -20.54 30.69
C VAL A 388 20.17 -21.72 31.64
N PRO A 389 20.99 -22.00 32.66
CA PRO A 389 20.86 -23.22 33.46
C PRO A 389 19.89 -23.03 34.64
N GLY A 390 18.96 -23.97 34.80
CA GLY A 390 18.19 -24.12 36.04
C GLY A 390 16.69 -24.35 35.84
N SER A 391 16.32 -25.60 35.57
CA SER A 391 15.11 -26.20 36.17
C SER A 391 15.13 -27.70 35.96
N HIS A 392 15.22 -28.42 37.08
CA HIS A 392 15.05 -29.87 37.12
C HIS A 392 13.59 -30.21 36.85
N LEU A 393 13.28 -30.78 35.69
CA LEU A 393 12.09 -31.61 35.52
C LEU A 393 12.49 -32.89 34.78
N ARG A 394 12.46 -34.00 35.54
CA ARG A 394 12.65 -35.37 35.04
C ARG A 394 11.53 -35.70 34.06
N ARG A 395 11.87 -36.22 32.88
CA ARG A 395 10.93 -36.95 32.02
C ARG A 395 10.77 -38.39 32.56
N PRO A 396 9.59 -39.02 32.49
CA PRO A 396 9.47 -40.46 32.61
C PRO A 396 9.87 -41.14 31.28
N PRO A 397 10.23 -42.44 31.30
CA PRO A 397 10.68 -43.15 30.11
C PRO A 397 9.49 -43.54 29.24
N CYS A 398 9.67 -43.42 27.92
CA CYS A 398 8.87 -44.16 26.94
C CYS A 398 9.43 -45.58 26.87
N ASP A 399 8.59 -46.57 27.10
CA ASP A 399 8.75 -47.93 26.58
C ASP A 399 7.45 -48.32 25.87
N GLU A 400 7.65 -48.88 24.66
CA GLU A 400 6.81 -49.73 23.79
C GLU A 400 5.40 -49.29 23.34
#